data_AF-A0A7L4Y3Y8-F1
#
_entry.id   AF-A0A7L4Y3Y8-F1
#
_cell.length_a   1.000
_cell.length_b   1.000
_cell.length_c   1.000
_cell.angle_alpha   90.00
_cell.angle_beta   90.00
_cell.angle_gamma   90.00
#
_symmetry.space_group_name_H-M   'P 1'
#
loop_
_entity.id
_entity.type
_entity.pdbx_description
1 polymer ?
#
loop_
_entity_poly.entity_id
_entity_poly.type
_entity_poly.pdbx_seq_one_letter_code
_entity_poly.pdbx_strand_id
1 'polypeptide(L)'
;MHLAYPAVLAALLFCVGLYGVLARRNAILVLMSVELMLNAVNLNLVAFDVWLRDTLHAGQAFTLFIIAIAAAEIGIGLAIVLMVYRNRGSSDVDRLRDTAETDESAPAPGEAPAAAGEKAEATA
;
A
#
# COMPACT_ATOMS: atom_id res chain seq x y z
N MET A 1 -24.58 6.74 21.42
CA MET A 1 -24.36 6.05 20.13
C MET A 1 -23.83 4.67 20.42
N HIS A 2 -24.31 3.63 19.74
CA HIS A 2 -23.76 2.28 19.90
C HIS A 2 -22.41 2.21 19.15
N LEU A 3 -21.33 1.87 19.86
CA LEU A 3 -19.96 1.88 19.33
C LEU A 3 -19.79 1.00 18.09
N ALA A 4 -20.61 -0.05 17.94
CA ALA A 4 -20.49 -0.95 16.80
C ALA A 4 -20.71 -0.26 15.45
N TYR A 5 -21.57 0.76 15.36
CA TYR A 5 -21.81 1.45 14.07
C TYR A 5 -20.55 2.16 13.53
N PRO A 6 -19.92 3.10 14.26
CA PRO A 6 -18.70 3.75 13.78
C PRO A 6 -17.52 2.77 13.69
N ALA A 7 -17.43 1.77 14.57
CA ALA A 7 -16.35 0.78 14.52
C ALA A 7 -16.44 -0.12 13.27
N VAL A 8 -17.63 -0.59 12.91
CA VAL A 8 -17.85 -1.37 11.68
C VAL A 8 -17.62 -0.49 10.45
N LEU A 9 -18.09 0.75 10.45
CA LEU A 9 -17.83 1.69 9.37
C LEU A 9 -16.32 1.93 9.18
N ALA A 10 -15.59 2.19 10.27
CA ALA A 10 -14.14 2.33 10.24
C ALA A 10 -13.46 1.08 9.68
N ALA A 11 -13.84 -0.11 10.14
CA ALA A 11 -13.30 -1.37 9.63
C ALA A 11 -13.55 -1.54 8.12
N LEU A 12 -14.77 -1.25 7.64
CA LEU A 12 -15.10 -1.32 6.22
C LEU A 12 -14.28 -0.32 5.39
N LEU A 13 -14.18 0.93 5.83
CA LEU A 13 -13.38 1.95 5.15
C LEU A 13 -11.90 1.56 5.10
N PHE A 14 -11.36 1.01 6.19
CA PHE A 14 -9.99 0.52 6.24
C PHE A 14 -9.78 -0.63 5.24
N CYS A 15 -10.69 -1.61 5.18
CA CYS A 15 -10.61 -2.70 4.22
C CYS A 15 -10.71 -2.22 2.76
N VAL A 16 -11.55 -1.22 2.48
CA VAL A 16 -11.66 -0.61 1.14
C VAL A 16 -10.35 0.10 0.78
N GLY A 17 -9.77 0.85 1.70
CA GLY A 17 -8.46 1.48 1.51
C GLY A 17 -7.36 0.44 1.30
N LEU A 18 -7.32 -0.61 2.11
CA LEU A 18 -6.37 -1.73 1.96
C LEU A 18 -6.50 -2.40 0.59
N TYR A 19 -7.72 -2.70 0.15
CA TYR A 19 -7.95 -3.23 -1.19
C TYR A 19 -7.47 -2.25 -2.26
N GLY A 20 -7.70 -0.96 -2.08
CA GLY A 20 -7.20 0.09 -2.96
C GLY A 20 -5.67 0.09 -3.07
N VAL A 21 -4.96 -0.03 -1.95
CA VAL A 21 -3.48 -0.12 -1.96
C VAL A 21 -2.99 -1.33 -2.75
N LEU A 22 -3.64 -2.49 -2.60
CA LEU A 22 -3.23 -3.73 -3.26
C LEU A 22 -3.63 -3.82 -4.74
N ALA A 23 -4.76 -3.23 -5.12
CA ALA A 23 -5.36 -3.42 -6.45
C ALA A 23 -5.02 -2.29 -7.44
N ARG A 24 -4.53 -1.14 -6.98
CA ARG A 24 -4.29 0.04 -7.82
C ARG A 24 -2.85 0.10 -8.30
N ARG A 25 -2.67 0.16 -9.61
CA ARG A 25 -1.37 0.42 -10.25
C ARG A 25 -0.98 1.90 -10.32
N ASN A 26 -1.95 2.81 -10.28
CA ASN A 26 -1.65 4.25 -10.34
C ASN A 26 -1.24 4.75 -8.95
N ALA A 27 -0.03 5.29 -8.84
CA ALA A 27 0.53 5.79 -7.58
C ALA A 27 -0.39 6.80 -6.86
N ILE A 28 -1.09 7.67 -7.60
CA ILE A 28 -2.05 8.61 -7.00
C ILE A 28 -3.22 7.87 -6.34
N LEU A 29 -3.73 6.83 -6.99
CA LEU A 29 -4.82 6.03 -6.43
C LEU A 29 -4.36 5.20 -5.23
N VAL A 30 -3.10 4.78 -5.20
CA VAL A 30 -2.49 4.14 -4.02
C VAL A 30 -2.43 5.14 -2.86
N LEU A 31 -1.91 6.37 -3.08
CA LEU A 31 -1.89 7.42 -2.06
C LEU A 31 -3.29 7.73 -1.52
N MET A 32 -4.28 7.92 -2.39
CA MET A 32 -5.67 8.14 -1.97
C MET A 32 -6.25 6.97 -1.14
N SER A 33 -5.79 5.75 -1.41
CA SER A 33 -6.22 4.57 -0.66
C SER A 33 -5.60 4.53 0.74
N VAL A 34 -4.34 4.96 0.89
CA VAL A 34 -3.70 5.15 2.21
C VAL A 34 -4.41 6.24 3.01
N GLU A 35 -4.74 7.38 2.38
CA GLU A 35 -5.52 8.45 3.03
C GLU A 35 -6.87 7.95 3.55
N LEU A 36 -7.55 7.08 2.80
CA LEU A 36 -8.80 6.47 3.23
C LEU A 36 -8.60 5.56 4.47
N MET A 37 -7.49 4.81 4.52
CA MET A 37 -7.12 4.00 5.68
C MET A 37 -6.86 4.87 6.92
N LEU A 38 -6.12 5.99 6.77
CA LEU A 38 -5.86 6.93 7.86
C LEU A 38 -7.16 7.60 8.36
N ASN A 39 -8.09 7.93 7.47
CA ASN A 39 -9.40 8.44 7.86
C ASN A 39 -10.24 7.41 8.64
N ALA A 40 -10.13 6.12 8.30
CA ALA A 40 -10.76 5.06 9.07
C ALA A 40 -10.19 4.95 10.49
N VAL A 41 -8.86 5.08 10.66
CA VAL A 41 -8.20 5.10 11.97
C VAL A 41 -8.69 6.31 12.79
N ASN A 42 -8.76 7.50 12.18
CA ASN A 42 -9.29 8.71 12.83
C ASN A 42 -10.73 8.55 13.30
N LEU A 43 -11.60 7.99 12.47
CA LEU A 43 -12.98 7.70 12.84
C LEU A 43 -13.04 6.77 14.06
N ASN A 44 -12.18 5.75 14.09
CA ASN A 44 -12.13 4.81 15.20
C ASN A 44 -11.67 5.50 16.50
N LEU A 45 -10.62 6.32 16.44
CA LEU A 45 -10.10 7.06 17.61
C LEU A 45 -11.15 7.99 18.22
N VAL A 46 -11.84 8.77 17.40
CA VAL A 46 -12.92 9.67 17.87
C VAL A 46 -14.10 8.87 18.43
N ALA A 47 -14.47 7.76 17.79
CA ALA A 47 -15.57 6.92 18.28
C ALA A 47 -15.27 6.30 19.65
N PHE A 48 -14.04 5.83 19.86
CA PHE A 48 -13.61 5.28 21.15
C PHE A 48 -13.47 6.38 22.22
N ASP A 49 -12.96 7.56 21.88
CA ASP A 49 -12.88 8.71 22.80
C ASP A 49 -14.26 9.06 23.39
N VAL A 50 -15.26 9.21 22.50
CA VAL A 50 -16.64 9.52 22.88
C VAL A 50 -17.28 8.38 23.67
N TRP A 51 -16.98 7.11 23.33
CA TRP A 51 -17.56 5.95 24.01
C TRP A 51 -16.97 5.75 25.42
N LEU A 52 -15.66 5.90 25.59
CA LEU A 52 -14.98 5.80 26.90
C LEU A 52 -15.27 7.01 27.80
N ARG A 53 -15.79 8.11 27.22
CA ARG A 53 -15.96 9.40 27.90
C ARG A 53 -14.63 9.90 28.46
N ASP A 54 -13.57 9.79 27.66
CA ASP A 54 -12.25 10.25 28.05
C ASP A 54 -12.28 11.75 28.36
N THR A 55 -11.98 12.11 29.61
CA THR A 55 -11.95 13.50 30.06
C THR A 55 -10.77 14.27 29.50
N LEU A 56 -9.72 13.58 29.07
CA LEU A 56 -8.53 14.17 28.47
C LEU A 56 -8.67 14.34 26.95
N HIS A 57 -9.73 13.78 26.35
CA HIS A 57 -9.97 13.80 24.91
C HIS A 57 -8.77 13.34 24.08
N ALA A 58 -8.04 12.33 24.57
CA ALA A 58 -6.78 11.91 23.97
C ALA A 58 -6.99 11.35 22.55
N GLY A 59 -8.11 10.67 22.29
CA GLY A 59 -8.43 10.15 20.96
C GLY A 59 -8.71 11.27 19.95
N GLN A 60 -9.36 12.35 20.39
CA GLN A 60 -9.57 13.54 19.55
C GLN A 60 -8.27 14.30 19.31
N ALA A 61 -7.44 14.48 20.33
CA ALA A 61 -6.13 15.12 20.18
C ALA A 61 -5.24 14.34 19.20
N PHE A 62 -5.16 13.01 19.34
CA PHE A 62 -4.37 12.16 18.46
C PHE A 62 -4.89 12.19 17.01
N THR A 63 -6.21 12.26 16.82
CA THR A 63 -6.83 12.45 15.49
C THR A 63 -6.34 13.72 14.80
N LEU A 64 -6.22 14.84 15.52
CA LEU A 64 -5.71 16.09 14.94
C LEU A 64 -4.24 15.95 14.50
N PHE A 65 -3.41 15.25 15.27
CA PHE A 65 -2.03 14.96 14.87
C PHE A 65 -1.97 14.07 13.64
N ILE A 66 -2.80 13.03 13.54
CA ILE A 66 -2.87 12.18 12.34
C ILE A 66 -3.28 13.00 11.13
N ILE A 67 -4.27 13.90 11.24
CA ILE A 67 -4.68 14.78 10.13
C ILE A 67 -3.50 15.68 9.69
N ALA A 68 -2.75 16.24 10.64
CA ALA A 68 -1.58 17.06 10.31
C ALA A 68 -0.46 16.26 9.62
N ILE A 69 -0.21 15.03 10.08
CA ILE A 69 0.77 14.12 9.48
C ILE A 69 0.31 13.69 8.08
N ALA A 70 -0.96 13.34 7.90
CA ALA A 70 -1.55 13.00 6.61
C ALA A 70 -1.43 14.15 5.60
N ALA A 71 -1.68 15.40 6.04
CA ALA A 71 -1.48 16.58 5.21
C ALA A 71 -0.01 16.77 4.78
N ALA A 72 0.95 16.44 5.65
CA ALA A 72 2.37 16.46 5.30
C ALA A 72 2.73 15.31 4.34
N GLU A 73 2.22 14.11 4.60
CA GLU A 73 2.44 12.91 3.79
C GLU A 73 1.92 13.10 2.36
N ILE A 74 0.67 13.57 2.17
CA ILE A 74 0.11 13.78 0.83
C ILE A 74 0.91 14.80 0.03
N GLY A 75 1.45 15.84 0.68
CA GLY A 75 2.34 16.83 0.05
C GLY A 75 3.62 16.18 -0.47
N ILE A 76 4.27 15.35 0.34
CA ILE A 76 5.48 14.62 -0.03
C ILE A 76 5.18 13.57 -1.10
N GLY A 77 4.11 12.78 -0.92
CA GLY A 77 3.69 11.73 -1.84
C GLY A 77 3.38 12.26 -3.23
N LEU A 78 2.60 13.35 -3.34
CA LEU A 78 2.32 13.98 -4.62
C LEU A 78 3.58 14.58 -5.26
N ALA A 79 4.48 15.17 -4.48
CA ALA A 79 5.75 15.69 -5.01
C ALA A 79 6.60 14.56 -5.64
N ILE A 80 6.68 13.40 -4.99
CA ILE A 80 7.37 12.22 -5.52
C ILE A 80 6.67 11.72 -6.79
N VAL A 81 5.35 11.57 -6.77
CA VAL A 81 4.59 11.09 -7.95
C VAL A 81 4.74 12.03 -9.14
N LEU A 82 4.71 13.35 -8.93
CA LEU A 82 4.93 14.33 -9.98
C LEU A 82 6.36 14.28 -10.54
N MET A 83 7.36 14.09 -9.67
CA MET A 83 8.75 13.94 -10.10
C MET A 83 8.91 12.68 -10.98
N VAL A 84 8.36 11.55 -10.55
CA VAL A 84 8.37 10.30 -11.31
C VAL A 84 7.66 10.46 -12.65
N TYR A 85 6.47 11.08 -12.64
CA TYR A 85 5.71 11.32 -13.87
C TYR A 85 6.47 12.23 -14.84
N ARG A 86 7.15 13.27 -14.34
CA ARG A 86 7.96 14.16 -15.18
C ARG A 86 9.15 13.45 -15.83
N ASN A 87 9.77 12.49 -15.13
CA ASN A 87 10.92 11.74 -15.66
C ASN A 87 10.53 10.55 -16.53
N ARG A 88 9.36 9.92 -16.31
CA ARG A 88 8.98 8.65 -16.94
C ARG A 88 7.71 8.70 -17.80
N GLY A 89 6.95 9.81 -17.75
CA GLY A 89 5.66 9.95 -18.43
C GLY A 89 4.54 9.04 -17.90
N SER A 90 4.76 8.36 -16.78
CA SER A 90 3.78 7.45 -16.17
C SER A 90 3.93 7.40 -14.64
N SER A 91 2.80 7.25 -13.95
CA SER A 91 2.70 7.04 -12.50
C SER A 91 2.30 5.59 -12.15
N ASP A 92 2.52 4.67 -13.07
CA ASP A 92 2.28 3.24 -12.86
C ASP A 92 3.38 2.63 -11.98
N VAL A 93 3.00 2.18 -10.78
CA VAL A 93 3.91 1.68 -9.74
C VAL A 93 4.60 0.38 -10.19
N ASP A 94 3.92 -0.47 -10.96
CA ASP A 94 4.48 -1.75 -11.43
C ASP A 94 5.64 -1.56 -12.41
N ARG A 95 5.72 -0.36 -13.02
CA ARG A 95 6.77 0.00 -13.97
C ARG A 95 8.01 0.60 -13.30
N LEU A 96 8.00 0.79 -11.98
CA LEU A 96 9.12 1.36 -11.22
C LEU A 96 10.07 0.27 -10.72
N ARG A 97 10.69 -0.47 -11.64
CA ARG A 97 11.52 -1.66 -11.35
C ARG A 97 13.01 -1.51 -11.60
N ASP A 98 13.50 -0.30 -11.84
CA ASP A 98 14.89 -0.06 -12.24
C ASP A 98 15.93 -0.48 -11.20
N THR A 99 15.52 -0.63 -9.93
CA THR A 99 16.38 -1.11 -8.83
C THR A 99 16.12 -2.56 -8.47
N ALA A 100 15.30 -3.28 -9.24
CA ALA A 100 15.07 -4.70 -9.00
C ALA A 100 16.34 -5.49 -9.32
N GLU A 101 16.83 -6.27 -8.37
CA GLU A 101 17.84 -7.29 -8.65
C GLU A 101 17.20 -8.32 -9.58
N THR A 102 17.60 -8.29 -10.84
CA THR A 102 17.27 -9.35 -11.78
C THR A 102 18.10 -10.56 -11.39
N ASP A 103 17.45 -11.70 -11.15
CA ASP A 103 18.15 -12.97 -10.95
C ASP A 103 18.86 -13.33 -12.25
N GLU A 104 20.15 -12.99 -12.35
CA GLU A 104 21.02 -13.27 -13.50
C GLU A 104 21.17 -14.79 -13.72
N SER A 105 20.70 -15.61 -12.77
CA SER A 105 20.63 -17.07 -12.82
C SER A 105 19.46 -17.62 -13.64
N ALA A 106 18.48 -16.78 -14.02
CA ALA A 106 17.34 -17.23 -14.82
C ALA A 106 17.74 -17.37 -16.31
N PRO A 107 17.54 -18.53 -16.94
CA PRO A 107 17.89 -18.72 -18.35
C PRO A 107 17.15 -17.71 -19.21
N ALA A 108 17.85 -17.15 -20.20
CA ALA A 108 17.28 -16.13 -21.07
C ALA A 108 16.01 -16.67 -21.75
N PRO A 109 14.96 -15.85 -21.98
CA PRO A 109 13.76 -16.30 -22.69
C PRO A 109 14.14 -16.77 -24.10
N GLY A 110 14.25 -18.10 -24.28
CA GLY A 110 14.72 -18.72 -25.53
C GLY A 110 15.81 -19.78 -25.36
N GLU A 111 16.47 -19.87 -24.19
CA GLU A 111 17.35 -21.01 -23.88
C GLU A 111 16.49 -22.20 -23.45
N ALA A 112 16.24 -23.11 -24.40
CA ALA A 112 15.69 -24.42 -24.08
C ALA A 112 16.63 -25.13 -23.10
N PRO A 113 16.10 -25.86 -22.09
CA PRO A 113 16.94 -26.55 -21.14
C PRO A 113 17.81 -27.58 -21.88
N ALA A 114 19.13 -27.40 -21.81
CA ALA A 114 20.10 -28.30 -22.41
C ALA A 114 19.85 -29.71 -21.89
N ALA A 115 19.65 -30.64 -22.84
CA ALA A 115 19.31 -32.03 -22.61
C ALA A 115 20.22 -32.68 -21.57
N ALA A 116 19.66 -33.02 -20.41
CA ALA A 116 20.31 -33.83 -19.41
C ALA A 116 20.14 -35.32 -19.78
N GLY A 117 21.24 -35.93 -20.24
CA GLY A 117 21.58 -37.30 -19.84
C GLY A 117 21.20 -38.46 -20.75
N GLU A 118 21.61 -38.47 -22.02
CA GLU A 118 21.76 -39.71 -22.80
C GLU A 118 23.16 -40.31 -22.57
N LYS A 119 23.44 -40.85 -21.38
CA LYS A 119 24.60 -41.76 -21.14
C LYS A 119 24.38 -42.61 -19.89
N ALA A 120 23.62 -43.71 -20.00
CA ALA A 120 23.78 -44.89 -19.11
C ALA A 120 22.89 -46.07 -19.55
N GLU A 121 23.12 -46.67 -20.72
CA GLU A 121 22.81 -48.11 -20.89
C GLU A 121 23.58 -48.69 -22.10
N ALA A 122 24.88 -48.88 -21.91
CA ALA A 122 25.68 -49.72 -22.78
C ALA A 122 26.84 -50.28 -21.96
N THR A 123 26.59 -51.37 -21.22
CA THR A 123 27.59 -52.40 -20.89
C THR A 123 26.93 -53.56 -20.11
N ALA A 124 27.02 -54.75 -20.73
CA ALA A 124 27.12 -56.10 -20.15
C ALA A 124 25.92 -56.69 -19.38
#